data_AF-A0AAD9ECL7-F1
#
_entry.id   AF-A0AAD9ECL7-F1
#
_cell.length_a   1.000
_cell.length_b   1.000
_cell.length_c   1.000
_cell.angle_alpha   90.00
_cell.angle_beta   90.00
_cell.angle_gamma   90.00
#
_symmetry.space_group_name_H-M   'P 1'
#
loop_
_entity.id
_entity.type
_entity.pdbx_description
1 polymer ?
#
loop_
_entity_poly.entity_id
_entity_poly.type
_entity_poly.pdbx_seq_one_letter_code
_entity_poly.pdbx_strand_id
1 'polypeptide(L)'
;MHASVDLEGPRVKLVNVLQDVDVLILTIRVNGLSSQIPLTDAAKAASGRPHTAPAGEDLLTELIDVGRWYQLSILRLSSGHIDSATPLPVNIIAGDGNTPSTLTDVRDVGRFTARIVADPRTINKTVLVYNAVLSQNQIFDMLDKMSGETSKRDYMGMSAEGLETALSEPLTMDAIEENAFDHRMTIFHEYWYSMGVRGDNTSEYADFLGYIDGTKLYPDFKLIDFKSFLE
;
A
#
# COMPACT_ATOMS: atom_id res chain seq x y z
N MET A 1 20.95 -16.92 -11.76
CA MET A 1 22.14 -16.30 -11.12
C MET A 1 21.63 -15.00 -10.51
N HIS A 2 21.62 -14.85 -9.18
CA HIS A 2 21.15 -13.62 -8.55
C HIS A 2 22.30 -12.61 -8.53
N ALA A 3 22.20 -11.54 -9.31
CA ALA A 3 23.11 -10.40 -9.20
C ALA A 3 22.65 -9.52 -8.03
N SER A 4 23.55 -9.23 -7.10
CA SER A 4 23.31 -8.25 -6.03
C SER A 4 24.10 -7.00 -6.34
N VAL A 5 23.45 -5.84 -6.26
CA VAL A 5 24.07 -4.53 -6.51
C VAL A 5 23.67 -3.58 -5.39
N ASP A 6 24.60 -2.71 -5.02
CA ASP A 6 24.37 -1.62 -4.06
C ASP A 6 23.70 -0.45 -4.79
N LEU A 7 22.51 -0.05 -4.33
CA LEU A 7 21.73 1.04 -4.93
C LEU A 7 22.39 2.42 -4.71
N GLU A 8 23.18 2.55 -3.64
CA GLU A 8 23.94 3.77 -3.33
C GLU A 8 25.39 3.69 -3.87
N GLY A 9 25.72 2.58 -4.54
CA GLY A 9 27.02 2.34 -5.13
C GLY A 9 27.22 3.03 -6.49
N PRO A 10 28.31 2.71 -7.20
CA PRO A 10 28.60 3.31 -8.50
C PRO A 10 27.50 3.05 -9.54
N ARG A 11 26.92 4.11 -10.12
CA ARG A 11 25.83 4.06 -11.14
C ARG A 11 26.12 3.08 -12.29
N VAL A 12 27.37 2.96 -12.73
CA VAL A 12 27.75 2.03 -13.82
C VAL A 12 27.41 0.57 -13.49
N LYS A 13 27.48 0.16 -12.22
CA LYS A 13 27.11 -1.20 -11.81
C LYS A 13 25.60 -1.42 -11.94
N LEU A 14 24.80 -0.42 -11.56
CA LEU A 14 23.34 -0.45 -11.72
C LEU A 14 22.96 -0.53 -13.19
N VAL A 15 23.56 0.33 -14.04
CA VAL A 15 23.32 0.32 -15.49
C VAL A 15 23.63 -1.06 -16.09
N ASN A 16 24.78 -1.65 -15.76
CA ASN A 16 25.18 -2.95 -16.30
C ASN A 16 24.21 -4.08 -15.92
N VAL A 17 23.63 -4.05 -14.71
CA VAL A 17 22.63 -5.06 -14.28
C VAL A 17 21.29 -4.85 -14.98
N LEU A 18 21.00 -3.64 -15.45
CA LEU A 18 19.76 -3.28 -16.12
C LEU A 18 19.83 -3.35 -17.66
N GLN A 19 21.00 -3.60 -18.26
CA GLN A 19 21.23 -3.49 -19.71
C GLN A 19 20.35 -4.39 -20.60
N ASP A 20 19.75 -5.45 -20.04
CA ASP A 20 18.84 -6.36 -20.74
C ASP A 20 17.54 -6.61 -19.93
N VAL A 21 17.15 -5.66 -19.08
CA VAL A 21 15.94 -5.77 -18.25
C VAL A 21 14.79 -4.99 -18.89
N ASP A 22 13.74 -5.70 -19.30
CA ASP A 22 12.54 -5.09 -19.90
C ASP A 22 11.62 -4.44 -18.85
N VAL A 23 11.50 -5.06 -17.68
CA VAL A 23 10.58 -4.63 -16.60
C VAL A 23 11.33 -4.55 -15.28
N LEU A 24 11.28 -3.37 -14.66
CA LEU A 24 11.82 -3.09 -13.34
C LEU A 24 10.67 -2.87 -12.35
N ILE A 25 10.55 -3.73 -11.34
CA ILE A 25 9.54 -3.61 -10.28
C ILE A 25 10.21 -3.09 -9.00
N LEU A 26 9.71 -1.98 -8.47
CA LEU A 26 10.26 -1.33 -7.28
C LEU A 26 9.42 -1.69 -6.03
N THR A 27 9.96 -2.55 -5.16
CA THR A 27 9.33 -2.91 -3.87
C THR A 27 10.22 -2.47 -2.70
N ILE A 28 10.65 -1.20 -2.72
CA ILE A 28 11.57 -0.64 -1.71
C ILE A 28 10.78 -0.28 -0.44
N ARG A 29 11.33 -0.62 0.72
CA ARG A 29 10.75 -0.22 2.02
C ARG A 29 10.79 1.30 2.18
N VAL A 30 9.91 1.85 3.00
CA VAL A 30 9.79 3.31 3.23
C VAL A 30 11.13 4.00 3.54
N ASN A 31 11.98 3.39 4.36
CA ASN A 31 13.30 3.96 4.72
C ASN A 31 14.32 4.00 3.57
N GLY A 32 14.03 3.36 2.43
CA GLY A 32 14.90 3.34 1.25
C GLY A 32 14.30 4.06 0.04
N LEU A 33 13.22 4.84 0.21
CA LEU A 33 12.55 5.50 -0.93
C LEU A 33 13.50 6.39 -1.73
N SER A 34 14.46 7.05 -1.08
CA SER A 34 15.48 7.87 -1.76
C SER A 34 16.30 7.07 -2.78
N SER A 35 16.53 5.77 -2.54
CA SER A 35 17.25 4.87 -3.46
C SER A 35 16.51 4.63 -4.78
N GLN A 36 15.24 5.03 -4.92
CA GLN A 36 14.53 4.98 -6.20
C GLN A 36 15.10 5.95 -7.23
N ILE A 37 15.68 7.08 -6.79
CA ILE A 37 16.25 8.11 -7.68
C ILE A 37 17.45 7.54 -8.47
N PRO A 38 18.55 7.09 -7.84
CA PRO A 38 19.70 6.56 -8.57
C PRO A 38 19.34 5.33 -9.42
N LEU A 39 18.37 4.52 -8.97
CA LEU A 39 17.90 3.36 -9.71
C LEU A 39 17.11 3.74 -10.97
N THR A 40 16.25 4.75 -10.89
CA THR A 40 15.51 5.29 -12.04
C THR A 40 16.49 5.90 -13.05
N ASP A 41 17.47 6.66 -12.58
CA ASP A 41 18.52 7.22 -13.43
C ASP A 41 19.36 6.15 -14.14
N ALA A 42 19.65 5.05 -13.45
CA ALA A 42 20.33 3.90 -14.05
C ALA A 42 19.47 3.20 -15.11
N ALA A 43 18.18 3.00 -14.84
CA ALA A 43 17.24 2.41 -15.80
C ALA A 43 17.12 3.24 -17.08
N LYS A 44 17.03 4.58 -16.94
CA LYS A 44 17.06 5.50 -18.09
C LYS A 44 18.33 5.31 -18.92
N ALA A 45 19.49 5.31 -18.27
CA ALA A 45 20.77 5.14 -18.97
C ALA A 45 20.91 3.76 -19.65
N ALA A 46 20.42 2.69 -19.02
CA ALA A 46 20.45 1.34 -19.57
C ALA A 46 19.56 1.21 -20.82
N SER A 47 18.42 1.90 -20.86
CA SER A 47 17.49 1.89 -22.00
C SER A 47 18.01 2.60 -23.26
N GLY A 48 19.17 3.26 -23.19
CA GLY A 48 19.74 4.03 -24.30
C GLY A 48 18.95 5.29 -24.68
N ARG A 49 17.92 5.67 -23.90
CA ARG A 49 17.12 6.88 -24.13
C ARG A 49 17.88 8.12 -23.64
N PRO A 50 17.84 9.24 -24.38
CA PRO A 50 18.57 10.45 -24.03
C PRO A 50 18.01 11.08 -22.75
N HIS A 51 18.91 11.54 -21.86
CA HIS A 51 18.59 12.15 -20.56
C HIS A 51 17.78 13.46 -20.64
N THR A 52 17.56 13.97 -21.86
CA THR A 52 16.94 15.27 -22.16
C THR A 52 15.48 15.18 -22.59
N ALA A 53 14.88 13.99 -22.63
CA ALA A 53 13.46 13.90 -22.93
C ALA A 53 12.63 14.46 -21.75
N PRO A 54 11.47 15.07 -22.01
CA PRO A 54 10.62 15.65 -20.98
C PRO A 54 10.24 14.60 -19.93
N ALA A 55 10.09 15.04 -18.67
CA ALA A 55 9.57 14.19 -17.60
C ALA A 55 8.22 13.56 -18.03
N GLY A 56 8.19 12.23 -18.16
CA GLY A 56 7.02 11.47 -18.64
C GLY A 56 7.20 10.77 -19.99
N GLU A 57 8.27 11.06 -20.75
CA GLU A 57 8.56 10.39 -22.03
C GLU A 57 9.73 9.38 -21.96
N ASP A 58 10.50 9.41 -20.86
CA ASP A 58 11.74 8.64 -20.70
C ASP A 58 11.54 7.15 -20.38
N LEU A 59 10.59 6.82 -19.49
CA LEU A 59 10.28 5.45 -19.07
C LEU A 59 8.77 5.31 -18.98
N LEU A 60 8.24 4.18 -19.46
CA LEU A 60 6.85 3.85 -19.21
C LEU A 60 6.72 3.49 -17.72
N THR A 61 5.78 4.12 -17.02
CA THR A 61 5.59 3.94 -15.59
C THR A 61 4.19 3.44 -15.30
N GLU A 62 4.08 2.58 -14.29
CA GLU A 62 2.80 2.08 -13.82
C GLU A 62 2.82 2.17 -12.30
N LEU A 63 1.80 2.80 -11.72
CA LEU A 63 1.62 2.83 -10.28
C LEU A 63 0.53 1.82 -9.91
N ILE A 64 0.86 0.90 -9.01
CA ILE A 64 -0.09 -0.11 -8.54
C ILE A 64 -0.46 0.24 -7.11
N ASP A 65 -1.70 0.68 -6.93
CA ASP A 65 -2.31 0.82 -5.62
C ASP A 65 -3.02 -0.50 -5.28
N VAL A 66 -2.80 -1.00 -4.08
CA VAL A 66 -3.36 -2.26 -3.58
C VAL A 66 -4.27 -2.05 -2.37
N GLY A 67 -4.58 -0.80 -2.04
CA GLY A 67 -5.24 -0.43 -0.80
C GLY A 67 -4.50 -0.97 0.43
N ARG A 68 -5.27 -1.34 1.46
CA ARG A 68 -4.73 -1.84 2.74
C ARG A 68 -4.66 -3.36 2.76
N TRP A 69 -3.63 -3.93 3.37
CA TRP A 69 -3.50 -5.39 3.48
C TRP A 69 -4.43 -6.00 4.51
N TYR A 70 -4.99 -7.17 4.21
CA TYR A 70 -5.78 -7.97 5.16
C TYR A 70 -5.01 -8.22 6.47
N GLN A 71 -3.73 -8.59 6.35
CA GLN A 71 -2.83 -8.89 7.47
C GLN A 71 -2.57 -7.69 8.40
N LEU A 72 -2.87 -6.48 7.94
CA LEU A 72 -2.77 -5.23 8.71
C LEU A 72 -4.14 -4.67 9.10
N SER A 73 -5.22 -5.41 8.90
CA SER A 73 -6.59 -4.93 9.06
C SER A 73 -7.41 -5.73 10.08
N ILE A 74 -6.88 -6.88 10.50
CA ILE A 74 -7.52 -7.71 11.52
C ILE A 74 -7.01 -7.37 12.92
N LEU A 75 -7.91 -7.53 13.89
CA LEU A 75 -7.62 -7.34 15.30
C LEU A 75 -7.13 -8.64 15.94
N ARG A 76 -6.71 -8.55 17.20
CA ARG A 76 -6.44 -9.74 18.01
C ARG A 76 -7.71 -10.21 18.70
N LEU A 77 -8.06 -11.48 18.52
CA LEU A 77 -9.13 -12.13 19.30
C LEU A 77 -8.60 -12.60 20.64
N SER A 78 -9.49 -12.72 21.64
CA SER A 78 -9.11 -13.13 22.99
C SER A 78 -8.69 -14.61 23.04
N SER A 79 -9.23 -15.44 22.14
CA SER A 79 -8.82 -16.84 21.95
C SER A 79 -7.43 -17.03 21.36
N GLY A 80 -6.89 -16.02 20.66
CA GLY A 80 -5.66 -16.13 19.89
C GLY A 80 -5.75 -17.01 18.63
N HIS A 81 -6.95 -17.47 18.22
CA HIS A 81 -7.11 -18.38 17.08
C HIS A 81 -6.56 -17.82 15.75
N ILE A 82 -6.57 -16.51 15.59
CA ILE A 82 -6.08 -15.83 14.37
C ILE A 82 -4.70 -15.17 14.55
N ASP A 83 -4.00 -15.43 15.66
CA ASP A 83 -2.72 -14.76 15.96
C ASP A 83 -1.67 -14.97 14.86
N SER A 84 -1.69 -16.12 14.17
CA SER A 84 -0.79 -16.40 13.04
C SER A 84 -1.07 -15.52 11.81
N ALA A 85 -2.31 -15.06 11.63
CA ALA A 85 -2.72 -14.16 10.56
C ALA A 85 -2.56 -12.68 10.93
N THR A 86 -2.31 -12.38 12.21
CA THR A 86 -2.30 -11.04 12.79
C THR A 86 -0.91 -10.62 13.29
N PRO A 87 0.10 -10.45 12.40
CA PRO A 87 1.44 -10.06 12.82
C PRO A 87 1.46 -8.65 13.45
N LEU A 88 0.52 -7.78 13.06
CA LEU A 88 0.36 -6.41 13.58
C LEU A 88 -1.13 -6.13 13.82
N PRO A 89 -1.69 -6.50 14.99
CA PRO A 89 -3.12 -6.35 15.28
C PRO A 89 -3.55 -4.89 15.31
N VAL A 90 -4.68 -4.60 14.66
CA VAL A 90 -5.36 -3.32 14.76
C VAL A 90 -6.54 -3.45 15.71
N ASN A 91 -6.33 -3.13 16.99
CA ASN A 91 -7.38 -3.17 18.01
C ASN A 91 -8.09 -1.81 18.19
N ILE A 92 -7.73 -0.82 17.37
CA ILE A 92 -8.31 0.53 17.43
C ILE A 92 -9.35 0.76 16.34
N ILE A 93 -10.24 1.73 16.54
CA ILE A 93 -11.19 2.22 15.55
C ILE A 93 -10.95 3.70 15.31
N ALA A 94 -10.69 4.07 14.05
CA ALA A 94 -10.50 5.44 13.61
C ALA A 94 -11.83 6.06 13.17
N GLY A 95 -12.03 7.33 13.50
CA GLY A 95 -13.30 8.02 13.29
C GLY A 95 -14.44 7.29 14.01
N ASP A 96 -15.50 6.99 13.26
CA ASP A 96 -16.63 6.18 13.73
C ASP A 96 -16.51 4.69 13.34
N GLY A 97 -15.44 4.32 12.62
CA GLY A 97 -15.18 2.97 12.11
C GLY A 97 -16.02 2.55 10.90
N ASN A 98 -16.83 3.45 10.32
CA ASN A 98 -17.73 3.13 9.20
C ASN A 98 -17.17 3.54 7.84
N THR A 99 -16.11 4.35 7.80
CA THR A 99 -15.42 4.69 6.55
C THR A 99 -14.90 3.40 5.87
N PRO A 100 -15.38 3.08 4.65
CA PRO A 100 -14.92 1.89 3.94
C PRO A 100 -13.44 1.98 3.55
N SER A 101 -12.82 0.83 3.36
CA SER A 101 -11.46 0.74 2.83
C SER A 101 -11.36 -0.36 1.79
N THR A 102 -10.65 -0.09 0.71
CA THR A 102 -10.19 -1.12 -0.24
C THR A 102 -9.11 -1.96 0.42
N LEU A 103 -9.29 -3.28 0.35
CA LEU A 103 -8.50 -4.24 1.08
C LEU A 103 -8.02 -5.39 0.18
N THR A 104 -6.77 -5.80 0.35
CA THR A 104 -6.09 -6.80 -0.48
C THR A 104 -5.38 -7.83 0.38
N ASP A 105 -5.42 -9.11 -0.01
CA ASP A 105 -4.51 -10.10 0.58
C ASP A 105 -3.12 -9.92 -0.02
N VAL A 106 -2.06 -9.80 0.79
CA VAL A 106 -0.69 -9.65 0.30
C VAL A 106 -0.27 -10.74 -0.70
N ARG A 107 -0.86 -11.95 -0.60
CA ARG A 107 -0.63 -13.07 -1.51
C ARG A 107 -1.12 -12.80 -2.94
N ASP A 108 -2.07 -11.90 -3.10
CA ASP A 108 -2.62 -11.51 -4.40
C ASP A 108 -1.91 -10.31 -5.03
N VAL A 109 -1.17 -9.51 -4.25
CA VAL A 109 -0.44 -8.33 -4.76
C VAL A 109 0.46 -8.71 -5.94
N GLY A 110 1.35 -9.69 -5.76
CA GLY A 110 2.26 -10.12 -6.82
C GLY A 110 1.54 -10.72 -8.04
N ARG A 111 0.38 -11.36 -7.83
CA ARG A 111 -0.44 -11.93 -8.91
C ARG A 111 -1.12 -10.84 -9.73
N PHE A 112 -1.62 -9.78 -9.09
CA PHE A 112 -2.11 -8.59 -9.76
C PHE A 112 -1.00 -7.86 -10.50
N THR A 113 0.14 -7.62 -9.84
CA THR A 113 1.31 -7.00 -10.46
C THR A 113 1.72 -7.72 -11.73
N ALA A 114 1.83 -9.06 -11.70
CA ALA A 114 2.20 -9.84 -12.89
C ALA A 114 1.20 -9.69 -14.06
N ARG A 115 -0.09 -9.48 -13.78
CA ARG A 115 -1.08 -9.20 -14.83
C ARG A 115 -0.97 -7.77 -15.35
N ILE A 116 -0.80 -6.80 -14.45
CA ILE A 116 -0.72 -5.37 -14.78
C ILE A 116 0.48 -5.11 -15.68
N VAL A 117 1.69 -5.54 -15.30
CA VAL A 117 2.90 -5.27 -16.09
C VAL A 117 2.89 -5.88 -17.49
N ALA A 118 2.01 -6.85 -17.74
CA ALA A 118 1.85 -7.50 -19.04
C ALA A 118 0.70 -6.90 -19.88
N ASP A 119 -0.08 -5.98 -19.32
CA ASP A 119 -1.27 -5.42 -19.96
C ASP A 119 -0.97 -4.03 -20.56
N PRO A 120 -0.96 -3.86 -21.89
CA PRO A 120 -0.67 -2.56 -22.50
C PRO A 120 -1.69 -1.47 -22.15
N ARG A 121 -2.87 -1.84 -21.59
CA ARG A 121 -3.89 -0.88 -21.14
C ARG A 121 -3.48 -0.12 -19.88
N THR A 122 -2.49 -0.60 -19.13
CA THR A 122 -2.06 -0.01 -17.85
C THR A 122 -0.82 0.87 -17.95
N ILE A 123 -0.18 0.91 -19.12
CA ILE A 123 0.99 1.75 -19.39
C ILE A 123 0.69 3.22 -19.09
N ASN A 124 1.53 3.86 -18.26
CA ASN A 124 1.39 5.26 -17.83
C ASN A 124 0.07 5.53 -17.08
N LYS A 125 -0.42 4.53 -16.35
CA LYS A 125 -1.63 4.61 -15.53
C LYS A 125 -1.35 4.23 -14.09
N THR A 126 -2.20 4.75 -13.22
CA THR A 126 -2.37 4.21 -11.88
C THR A 126 -3.50 3.20 -11.90
N VAL A 127 -3.27 2.01 -11.36
CA VAL A 127 -4.24 0.92 -11.28
C VAL A 127 -4.48 0.61 -9.81
N LEU A 128 -5.74 0.68 -9.38
CA LEU A 128 -6.16 0.19 -8.07
C LEU A 128 -6.63 -1.26 -8.22
N VAL A 129 -6.06 -2.17 -7.43
CA VAL A 129 -6.56 -3.54 -7.27
C VAL A 129 -6.94 -3.79 -5.83
N TYR A 130 -8.04 -4.52 -5.63
CA TYR A 130 -8.52 -4.88 -4.30
C TYR A 130 -9.35 -6.16 -4.33
N ASN A 131 -9.37 -6.83 -3.18
CA ASN A 131 -10.12 -8.08 -2.97
C ASN A 131 -11.49 -7.81 -2.32
N ALA A 132 -11.58 -6.80 -1.46
CA ALA A 132 -12.79 -6.43 -0.73
C ALA A 132 -12.86 -4.94 -0.45
N VAL A 133 -14.07 -4.45 -0.15
CA VAL A 133 -14.32 -3.11 0.38
C VAL A 133 -15.05 -3.27 1.70
N LEU A 134 -14.37 -2.99 2.82
CA LEU A 134 -14.93 -3.17 4.17
C LEU A 134 -14.52 -2.01 5.08
N SER A 135 -15.39 -1.63 6.01
CA SER A 135 -15.07 -0.73 7.11
C SER A 135 -14.47 -1.49 8.30
N GLN A 136 -13.86 -0.78 9.26
CA GLN A 136 -13.36 -1.39 10.49
C GLN A 136 -14.49 -2.08 11.26
N ASN A 137 -15.66 -1.43 11.36
CA ASN A 137 -16.80 -2.02 12.06
C ASN A 137 -17.27 -3.33 11.41
N GLN A 138 -17.27 -3.41 10.08
CA GLN A 138 -17.62 -4.64 9.36
C GLN A 138 -16.60 -5.75 9.60
N ILE A 139 -15.30 -5.44 9.63
CA ILE A 139 -14.24 -6.41 9.96
C ILE A 139 -14.43 -6.96 11.38
N PHE A 140 -14.67 -6.08 12.36
CA PHE A 140 -14.93 -6.48 13.73
C PHE A 140 -16.17 -7.39 13.83
N ASP A 141 -17.28 -7.01 13.19
CA ASP A 141 -18.51 -7.81 13.17
C ASP A 141 -18.30 -9.21 12.56
N MET A 142 -17.53 -9.30 11.47
CA MET A 142 -17.21 -10.57 10.84
C MET A 142 -16.39 -11.47 11.76
N LEU A 143 -15.38 -10.91 12.42
CA LEU A 143 -14.52 -11.64 13.35
C LEU A 143 -15.27 -12.10 14.60
N ASP A 144 -16.12 -11.26 15.18
CA ASP A 144 -16.99 -11.62 16.30
C ASP A 144 -17.93 -12.77 15.91
N LYS A 145 -18.56 -12.68 14.74
CA LYS A 145 -19.46 -13.72 14.23
C LYS A 145 -18.75 -15.05 13.96
N MET A 146 -17.54 -15.01 13.39
CA MET A 146 -16.78 -16.22 13.07
C MET A 146 -16.21 -16.90 14.31
N SER A 147 -15.78 -16.12 15.30
CA SER A 147 -15.18 -16.64 16.54
C SER A 147 -16.22 -16.98 17.62
N GLY A 148 -17.40 -16.37 17.58
CA GLY A 148 -18.34 -16.39 18.69
C GLY A 148 -17.91 -15.51 19.87
N GLU A 149 -16.87 -14.69 19.70
CA GLU A 149 -16.34 -13.77 20.71
C GLU A 149 -16.95 -12.36 20.55
N THR A 150 -16.72 -11.49 21.53
CA THR A 150 -17.07 -10.07 21.45
C THR A 150 -15.80 -9.24 21.58
N SER A 151 -15.44 -8.56 20.50
CA SER A 151 -14.22 -7.78 20.43
C SER A 151 -14.38 -6.42 21.09
N LYS A 152 -13.37 -6.00 21.85
CA LYS A 152 -13.34 -4.65 22.42
C LYS A 152 -13.02 -3.67 21.29
N ARG A 153 -13.97 -2.78 20.99
CA ARG A 153 -13.78 -1.65 20.08
C ARG A 153 -13.09 -0.53 20.83
N ASP A 154 -11.81 -0.33 20.57
CA ASP A 154 -11.03 0.71 21.23
C ASP A 154 -10.95 1.98 20.39
N TYR A 155 -11.59 3.05 20.85
CA TYR A 155 -11.57 4.35 20.16
C TYR A 155 -10.46 5.28 20.68
N MET A 156 -9.54 4.79 21.53
CA MET A 156 -8.41 5.48 22.18
C MET A 156 -7.88 6.75 21.46
N GLY A 157 -8.56 7.90 21.63
CA GLY A 157 -8.17 9.17 21.01
C GLY A 157 -8.22 9.22 19.48
N MET A 158 -8.78 8.19 18.84
CA MET A 158 -8.84 8.01 17.38
C MET A 158 -10.16 8.54 16.77
N SER A 159 -10.91 9.38 17.50
CA SER A 159 -12.06 10.08 16.90
C SER A 159 -11.58 11.03 15.81
N ALA A 160 -12.51 11.48 14.95
CA ALA A 160 -12.18 12.47 13.92
C ALA A 160 -11.55 13.73 14.54
N GLU A 161 -12.17 14.29 15.58
CA GLU A 161 -11.68 15.49 16.27
C GLU A 161 -10.36 15.24 17.02
N GLY A 162 -10.20 14.04 17.59
CA GLY A 162 -8.97 13.63 18.26
C GLY A 162 -7.79 13.56 17.29
N LEU A 163 -8.01 12.97 16.12
CA LEU A 163 -7.02 12.89 15.04
C LEU A 163 -6.71 14.28 14.46
N GLU A 164 -7.73 15.12 14.20
CA GLU A 164 -7.52 16.50 13.74
C GLU A 164 -6.68 17.32 14.74
N THR A 165 -6.97 17.18 16.04
CA THR A 165 -6.22 17.86 17.10
C THR A 165 -4.78 17.37 17.13
N ALA A 166 -4.57 16.05 17.07
CA ALA A 166 -3.24 15.44 17.10
C ALA A 166 -2.39 15.77 15.85
N LEU A 167 -3.03 16.14 14.75
CA LEU A 167 -2.41 16.48 13.46
C LEU A 167 -2.42 17.98 13.15
N SER A 168 -2.73 18.82 14.15
CA SER A 168 -2.74 20.29 13.99
C SER A 168 -1.37 20.87 13.65
N GLU A 169 -0.29 20.18 14.03
CA GLU A 169 1.08 20.48 13.67
C GLU A 169 1.62 19.36 12.76
N PRO A 170 1.54 19.50 11.43
CA PRO A 170 1.98 18.45 10.51
C PRO A 170 3.49 18.27 10.55
N LEU A 171 3.95 17.04 10.30
CA LEU A 171 5.37 16.75 10.19
C LEU A 171 5.97 17.41 8.94
N THR A 172 7.20 17.91 9.06
CA THR A 172 7.99 18.33 7.91
C THR A 172 8.75 17.14 7.34
N MET A 173 9.13 17.21 6.06
CA MET A 173 9.97 16.18 5.44
C MET A 173 11.31 16.05 6.18
N ASP A 174 11.93 17.17 6.54
CA ASP A 174 13.20 17.19 7.28
C ASP A 174 13.12 16.40 8.61
N ALA A 175 12.02 16.51 9.35
CA ALA A 175 11.83 15.78 10.61
C ALA A 175 11.68 14.27 10.38
N ILE A 176 11.00 13.88 9.30
CA ILE A 176 10.85 12.47 8.91
C ILE A 176 12.20 11.89 8.48
N GLU A 177 12.99 12.64 7.71
CA GLU A 177 14.31 12.23 7.24
C GLU A 177 15.33 12.13 8.38
N GLU A 178 15.25 13.01 9.38
CA GLU A 178 16.09 12.93 10.58
C GLU A 178 15.80 11.66 11.37
N ASN A 179 14.53 11.42 11.75
CA ASN A 179 14.14 10.20 12.45
C ASN A 179 12.63 9.91 12.42
N ALA A 180 12.16 9.20 11.38
CA ALA A 180 10.77 8.75 11.27
C ALA A 180 10.28 7.90 12.47
N PHE A 181 11.17 7.20 13.19
CA PHE A 181 10.77 6.37 14.33
C PHE A 181 10.32 7.20 15.54
N ASP A 182 10.93 8.36 15.75
CA ASP A 182 10.55 9.29 16.82
C ASP A 182 9.16 9.89 16.55
N HIS A 183 8.80 10.02 15.27
CA HIS A 183 7.51 10.54 14.81
C HIS A 183 6.46 9.46 14.49
N ARG A 184 6.73 8.18 14.79
CA ARG A 184 5.86 7.04 14.42
C ARG A 184 4.40 7.18 14.83
N MET A 185 4.11 7.85 15.95
CA MET A 185 2.73 8.05 16.42
C MET A 185 1.98 9.06 15.57
N THR A 186 2.63 10.17 15.19
CA THR A 186 2.04 11.14 14.28
C THR A 186 1.82 10.52 12.90
N ILE A 187 2.80 9.77 12.37
CA ILE A 187 2.65 9.00 11.13
C ILE A 187 1.48 8.01 11.22
N PHE A 188 1.36 7.32 12.36
CA PHE A 188 0.24 6.41 12.60
C PHE A 188 -1.11 7.14 12.60
N HIS A 189 -1.20 8.32 13.22
CA HIS A 189 -2.39 9.16 13.19
C HIS A 189 -2.71 9.67 11.78
N GLU A 190 -1.71 10.12 11.01
CA GLU A 190 -1.90 10.57 9.62
C GLU A 190 -2.48 9.45 8.76
N TYR A 191 -1.97 8.22 8.92
CA TYR A 191 -2.46 7.06 8.18
C TYR A 191 -3.93 6.76 8.52
N TRP A 192 -4.29 6.75 9.80
CA TRP A 192 -5.68 6.52 10.24
C TRP A 192 -6.62 7.68 9.94
N TYR A 193 -6.16 8.92 9.98
CA TYR A 193 -6.96 10.07 9.59
C TYR A 193 -7.27 10.02 8.10
N SER A 194 -6.26 9.69 7.28
CA SER A 194 -6.40 9.52 5.83
C SER A 194 -7.47 8.48 5.47
N MET A 195 -7.38 7.27 6.02
CA MET A 195 -8.29 6.18 5.62
C MET A 195 -9.57 6.10 6.44
N GLY A 196 -9.49 6.35 7.74
CA GLY A 196 -10.60 6.18 8.68
C GLY A 196 -11.52 7.39 8.81
N VAL A 197 -11.05 8.59 8.43
CA VAL A 197 -11.83 9.83 8.50
C VAL A 197 -12.05 10.44 7.12
N ARG A 198 -10.98 10.68 6.34
CA ARG A 198 -11.10 11.32 5.02
C ARG A 198 -11.57 10.37 3.92
N GLY A 199 -11.37 9.07 4.08
CA GLY A 199 -11.78 8.06 3.11
C GLY A 199 -10.87 7.96 1.88
N ASP A 200 -9.59 8.31 2.01
CA ASP A 200 -8.63 8.31 0.91
C ASP A 200 -8.33 6.91 0.35
N ASN A 201 -8.62 5.84 1.10
CA ASN A 201 -8.43 4.45 0.69
C ASN A 201 -9.75 3.81 0.23
N THR A 202 -10.50 4.50 -0.63
CA THR A 202 -11.77 3.99 -1.19
C THR A 202 -11.69 3.87 -2.70
N SER A 203 -12.48 2.94 -3.27
CA SER A 203 -12.61 2.81 -4.73
C SER A 203 -13.16 4.09 -5.38
N GLU A 204 -14.04 4.79 -4.67
CA GLU A 204 -14.65 6.05 -5.08
C GLU A 204 -13.62 7.18 -5.14
N TYR A 205 -12.72 7.26 -4.15
CA TYR A 205 -11.63 8.23 -4.18
C TYR A 205 -10.61 7.91 -5.28
N ALA A 206 -10.30 6.64 -5.52
CA ALA A 206 -9.46 6.22 -6.62
C ALA A 206 -10.08 6.56 -8.00
N ASP A 207 -11.40 6.38 -8.17
CA ASP A 207 -12.13 6.79 -9.38
C ASP A 207 -12.07 8.31 -9.58
N PHE A 208 -12.24 9.09 -8.50
CA PHE A 208 -12.07 10.55 -8.52
C PHE A 208 -10.65 10.97 -8.98
N LEU A 209 -9.61 10.24 -8.58
CA LEU A 209 -8.23 10.46 -9.02
C LEU A 209 -7.94 9.96 -10.45
N GLY A 210 -8.91 9.31 -11.10
CA GLY A 210 -8.79 8.77 -12.45
C GLY A 210 -8.01 7.45 -12.52
N TYR A 211 -7.95 6.69 -11.42
CA TYR A 211 -7.28 5.39 -11.40
C TYR A 211 -8.09 4.37 -12.21
N ILE A 212 -7.40 3.41 -12.82
CA ILE A 212 -8.06 2.25 -13.42
C ILE A 212 -8.45 1.28 -12.32
N ASP A 213 -9.73 0.91 -12.30
CA ASP A 213 -10.23 -0.19 -11.46
C ASP A 213 -9.78 -1.54 -12.04
N GLY A 214 -8.76 -2.12 -11.42
CA GLY A 214 -8.19 -3.40 -11.81
C GLY A 214 -9.14 -4.58 -11.64
N THR A 215 -10.14 -4.48 -10.75
CA THR A 215 -11.16 -5.53 -10.58
C THR A 215 -12.12 -5.58 -11.78
N LYS A 216 -12.41 -4.41 -12.37
CA LYS A 216 -13.13 -4.32 -13.65
C LYS A 216 -12.26 -4.71 -14.84
N LEU A 217 -10.96 -4.41 -14.77
CA LEU A 217 -10.01 -4.74 -15.84
C LEU A 217 -9.75 -6.26 -15.94
N TYR A 218 -9.79 -6.97 -14.81
CA TYR A 218 -9.50 -8.39 -14.66
C TYR A 218 -10.64 -9.17 -13.97
N PRO A 219 -11.84 -9.25 -14.57
CA PRO A 219 -13.00 -9.86 -13.92
C PRO A 219 -12.87 -11.38 -13.70
N ASP A 220 -11.92 -12.03 -14.39
CA ASP A 220 -11.62 -13.45 -14.27
C ASP A 220 -10.65 -13.76 -13.12
N PHE A 221 -10.05 -12.73 -12.50
CA PHE A 221 -9.07 -12.91 -11.44
C PHE A 221 -9.67 -13.62 -10.22
N LYS A 222 -9.09 -14.76 -9.85
CA LYS A 222 -9.49 -15.52 -8.66
C LYS A 222 -8.81 -14.94 -7.43
N LEU A 223 -9.50 -14.00 -6.79
CA LEU A 223 -9.05 -13.34 -5.58
C LEU A 223 -9.25 -14.22 -4.34
N ILE A 224 -8.41 -14.04 -3.33
CA ILE A 224 -8.62 -14.55 -1.97
C ILE A 224 -9.60 -13.59 -1.29
N ASP A 225 -10.83 -14.02 -1.05
CA ASP A 225 -11.79 -13.18 -0.34
C ASP A 225 -11.45 -13.12 1.15
N PHE A 226 -11.97 -12.09 1.83
CA PHE A 226 -11.63 -11.83 3.23
C PHE A 226 -12.04 -12.99 4.16
N LYS A 227 -13.12 -13.71 3.85
CA LYS A 227 -13.56 -14.85 4.66
C LYS A 227 -12.58 -16.01 4.52
N SER A 228 -12.19 -16.34 3.30
CA SER A 228 -11.22 -17.39 2.97
C SER A 228 -9.82 -17.08 3.52
N PHE A 229 -9.48 -15.80 3.72
CA PHE A 229 -8.25 -15.40 4.41
C PHE A 229 -8.27 -15.73 5.92
N LEU A 230 -9.45 -15.71 6.54
CA LEU A 230 -9.64 -15.96 7.98
C LEU A 230 -9.79 -17.45 8.34
N GLU A 231 -9.99 -18.33 7.36
CA GLU A 231 -10.10 -19.79 7.49
C GLU A 231 -8.73 -20.48 7.38
#